data_AF-A0A377YUW3-F1
#
_entry.id   AF-A0A377YUW3-F1
#
_cell.length_a   1.000
_cell.length_b   1.000
_cell.length_c   1.000
_cell.angle_alpha   90.00
_cell.angle_beta   90.00
_cell.angle_gamma   90.00
#
_symmetry.space_group_name_H-M   'P 1'
#
loop_
_entity.id
_entity.type
_entity.pdbx_description
1 polymer ?
#
loop_
_entity_poly.entity_id
_entity_poly.type
_entity_poly.pdbx_seq_one_letter_code
_entity_poly.pdbx_strand_id
1 'polypeptide(L)'
;MAGGLNKKQRERLNALSHGELLTVIDDLIQDNKQAKTTLINKYLLSDDDLLKAVQKEYAKLSKSTRFYDYYTADARFHELTRIIAEPLKKTAATLPEQTEGLCAKIIHGFERLIENIDSSSGSWMTCYSSLIEAWISAVAAQKNSPPAVIAEKMVNFFDGEFYFGAGMLKQYRTQLGNDVLRAMRDRYYQKQEFQEAVDLSLLIADVNFLERAVNNDEFCSSQHYFGYARLLIDEVQPEKALALLELMEARSDVTPVDDIIWLELFITRSLRMAGVAKRWTKPGTPSATPVIRAFTGCT
;
A
#
# COMPACT_ATOMS: atom_id res chain seq x y z
N MET A 1 23.03 1.92 -11.65
CA MET A 1 22.61 0.60 -12.19
C MET A 1 23.41 -0.49 -11.50
N ALA A 2 22.81 -1.24 -10.58
CA ALA A 2 23.49 -2.36 -9.93
C ALA A 2 23.37 -3.61 -10.82
N GLY A 3 24.44 -3.93 -11.54
CA GLY A 3 24.51 -5.14 -12.37
C GLY A 3 24.73 -6.38 -11.50
N GLY A 4 23.82 -7.36 -11.58
CA GLY A 4 24.01 -8.65 -10.94
C GLY A 4 25.18 -9.44 -11.55
N LEU A 5 25.59 -10.52 -10.87
CA LEU A 5 26.63 -11.42 -11.38
C LEU A 5 26.26 -11.98 -12.76
N ASN A 6 27.19 -11.88 -13.72
CA ASN A 6 27.00 -12.49 -15.03
C ASN A 6 27.07 -14.03 -14.94
N LYS A 7 26.65 -14.73 -16.00
CA LYS A 7 26.55 -16.20 -16.02
C LYS A 7 27.86 -16.89 -15.59
N LYS A 8 29.00 -16.47 -16.13
CA LYS A 8 30.32 -17.04 -15.80
C LYS A 8 30.72 -16.79 -14.34
N GLN A 9 30.43 -15.60 -13.81
CA GLN A 9 30.69 -15.28 -12.40
C GLN A 9 29.82 -16.12 -11.46
N ARG A 10 28.55 -16.34 -11.82
CA ARG A 10 27.63 -17.18 -11.04
C ARG A 10 28.04 -18.65 -11.07
N GLU A 11 28.46 -19.16 -12.22
CA GLU A 11 29.00 -20.54 -12.34
C GLU A 11 30.24 -20.73 -11.46
N ARG A 12 31.15 -19.75 -11.42
CA ARG A 12 32.31 -19.78 -10.52
C ARG A 12 31.91 -19.77 -9.05
N LEU A 13 30.99 -18.90 -8.65
CA LEU A 13 30.50 -18.84 -7.27
C LEU A 13 29.85 -20.17 -6.84
N ASN A 14 29.05 -20.79 -7.73
CA ASN A 14 28.39 -22.06 -7.48
C ASN A 14 29.34 -23.26 -7.41
N ALA A 15 30.55 -23.13 -7.96
CA ALA A 15 31.56 -24.18 -7.93
C ALA A 15 32.43 -24.16 -6.66
N LEU A 16 32.34 -23.09 -5.84
CA LEU A 16 33.09 -22.99 -4.59
C LEU A 16 32.58 -24.01 -3.57
N SER A 17 33.50 -24.64 -2.86
CA SER A 17 33.21 -25.47 -1.71
C SER A 17 32.67 -24.65 -0.54
N HIS A 18 32.08 -25.33 0.45
CA HIS A 18 31.58 -24.67 1.66
C HIS A 18 32.69 -23.89 2.39
N GLY A 19 33.90 -24.45 2.50
CA GLY A 19 35.02 -23.78 3.14
C GLY A 19 35.46 -22.52 2.39
N GLU A 20 35.56 -22.59 1.07
CA GLU A 20 35.91 -21.42 0.24
C GLU A 20 34.85 -20.32 0.31
N LEU A 21 33.56 -20.68 0.37
CA LEU A 21 32.49 -19.71 0.57
C LEU A 21 32.59 -19.00 1.93
N LEU A 22 32.92 -19.72 3.00
CA LEU A 22 33.13 -19.11 4.32
C LEU A 22 34.30 -18.14 4.29
N THR A 23 35.43 -18.51 3.67
CA THR A 23 36.58 -17.60 3.52
C THR A 23 36.22 -16.35 2.74
N VAL A 24 35.50 -16.49 1.61
CA VAL A 24 35.04 -15.33 0.83
C VAL A 24 34.11 -14.44 1.66
N ILE A 25 33.21 -15.02 2.47
CA ILE A 25 32.34 -14.24 3.35
C ILE A 25 33.18 -13.49 4.40
N ASP A 26 34.13 -14.16 5.04
CA ASP A 26 35.01 -13.57 6.05
C ASP A 26 35.83 -12.41 5.47
N ASP A 27 36.44 -12.61 4.29
CA ASP A 27 37.18 -11.56 3.58
C ASP A 27 36.27 -10.36 3.25
N LEU A 28 35.04 -10.62 2.77
CA LEU A 28 34.08 -9.56 2.45
C LEU A 28 33.67 -8.74 3.67
N ILE A 29 33.46 -9.37 4.83
CA ILE A 29 32.97 -8.65 6.02
C ILE A 29 34.08 -7.95 6.80
N GLN A 30 35.35 -8.30 6.61
CA GLN A 30 36.47 -7.60 7.26
C GLN A 30 36.56 -6.15 6.78
N ASP A 31 36.51 -5.93 5.47
CA ASP A 31 36.70 -4.61 4.88
C ASP A 31 35.40 -3.88 4.55
N ASN A 32 34.25 -4.56 4.66
CA ASN A 32 32.94 -3.98 4.35
C ASN A 32 31.97 -4.02 5.54
N LYS A 33 31.90 -2.90 6.27
CA LYS A 33 30.99 -2.72 7.41
C LYS A 33 29.53 -2.99 7.04
N GLN A 34 29.10 -2.60 5.84
CA GLN A 34 27.73 -2.85 5.37
C GLN A 34 27.46 -4.33 5.14
N ALA A 35 28.39 -5.06 4.52
CA ALA A 35 28.29 -6.50 4.33
C ALA A 35 28.22 -7.21 5.69
N LYS A 36 29.08 -6.81 6.64
CA LYS A 36 29.09 -7.33 8.01
C LYS A 36 27.75 -7.14 8.72
N THR A 37 27.22 -5.90 8.74
CA THR A 37 25.91 -5.63 9.36
C THR A 37 24.79 -6.43 8.70
N THR A 38 24.81 -6.55 7.37
CA THR A 38 23.80 -7.32 6.64
C THR A 38 23.87 -8.80 7.00
N LEU A 39 25.08 -9.38 7.04
CA LEU A 39 25.29 -10.77 7.42
C LEU A 39 24.74 -11.06 8.83
N ILE A 40 25.13 -10.23 9.79
CA ILE A 40 24.73 -10.37 11.19
C ILE A 40 23.20 -10.27 11.33
N ASN A 41 22.62 -9.17 10.87
CA ASN A 41 21.20 -8.89 11.07
C ASN A 41 20.29 -9.86 10.30
N LYS A 42 20.68 -10.26 9.08
CA LYS A 42 19.84 -11.14 8.26
C LYS A 42 20.01 -12.62 8.60
N TYR A 43 21.22 -13.08 8.93
CA TYR A 43 21.50 -14.52 8.96
C TYR A 43 22.02 -15.05 10.31
N LEU A 44 22.67 -14.23 11.14
CA LEU A 44 23.38 -14.73 12.33
C LEU A 44 22.73 -14.39 13.66
N LEU A 45 21.81 -13.41 13.70
CA LEU A 45 21.03 -13.11 14.90
C LEU A 45 19.73 -13.91 14.95
N SER A 46 19.40 -14.38 16.16
CA SER A 46 18.04 -14.79 16.50
C SER A 46 17.08 -13.61 16.38
N ASP A 47 15.79 -13.87 16.21
CA ASP A 47 14.79 -12.82 16.07
C ASP A 47 14.70 -11.93 17.34
N ASP A 48 14.85 -12.53 18.53
CA ASP A 48 14.90 -11.80 19.80
C ASP A 48 16.10 -10.86 19.89
N ASP A 49 17.30 -11.34 19.53
CA ASP A 49 18.51 -10.54 19.57
C ASP A 49 18.51 -9.46 18.50
N LEU A 50 17.86 -9.72 17.37
CA LEU A 50 17.64 -8.74 16.32
C LEU A 50 16.74 -7.59 16.82
N LEU A 51 15.65 -7.87 17.53
CA LEU A 51 14.81 -6.82 18.14
C LEU A 51 15.59 -5.99 19.18
N LYS A 52 16.38 -6.64 20.05
CA LYS A 52 17.25 -5.92 21.01
C LYS A 52 18.28 -5.03 20.30
N ALA A 53 18.86 -5.51 19.20
CA ALA A 53 19.81 -4.74 18.41
C ALA A 53 19.15 -3.49 17.79
N VAL A 54 17.96 -3.64 17.19
CA VAL A 54 17.17 -2.52 16.65
C VAL A 54 16.83 -1.52 17.76
N GLN A 55 16.36 -1.99 18.91
CA GLN A 55 16.02 -1.13 20.04
C GLN A 55 17.22 -0.32 20.53
N LYS A 56 18.40 -0.96 20.61
CA LYS A 56 19.66 -0.30 21.00
C LYS A 56 20.11 0.74 19.98
N GLU A 57 20.05 0.42 18.68
CA GLU A 57 20.40 1.39 17.64
C GLU A 57 19.42 2.55 17.62
N TYR A 58 18.11 2.31 17.69
CA TYR A 58 17.13 3.40 17.80
C TYR A 58 17.38 4.31 19.02
N ALA A 59 17.66 3.75 20.19
CA ALA A 59 17.96 4.52 21.40
C ALA A 59 19.24 5.38 21.28
N LYS A 60 20.22 4.92 20.49
CA LYS A 60 21.43 5.69 20.17
C LYS A 60 21.14 6.79 19.15
N LEU A 61 20.37 6.47 18.11
CA LEU A 61 20.07 7.38 17.00
C LEU A 61 19.18 8.55 17.42
N SER A 62 18.14 8.27 18.21
CA SER A 62 17.23 9.27 18.80
C SER A 62 17.88 10.28 19.74
N LYS A 63 19.14 10.05 20.13
CA LYS A 63 19.97 10.96 20.94
C LYS A 63 21.07 11.65 20.13
N SER A 64 21.20 11.31 18.84
CA SER A 64 22.25 11.87 18.01
C SER A 64 21.92 13.31 17.62
N THR A 65 22.88 14.21 17.84
CA THR A 65 22.81 15.62 17.42
C THR A 65 23.59 15.87 16.12
N ARG A 66 24.06 14.80 15.46
CA ARG A 66 24.82 14.93 14.23
C ARG A 66 23.89 15.35 13.10
N PHE A 67 24.23 16.47 12.46
CA PHE A 67 23.56 16.92 11.25
C PHE A 67 24.04 16.15 10.02
N TYR A 68 23.10 15.78 9.15
CA TYR A 68 23.34 15.16 7.86
C TYR A 68 22.76 16.07 6.77
N ASP A 69 23.65 16.62 5.95
CA ASP A 69 23.29 17.49 4.83
C ASP A 69 22.63 16.71 3.68
N TYR A 70 22.12 17.45 2.69
CA TYR A 70 21.48 16.91 1.50
C TYR A 70 22.25 15.75 0.83
N TYR A 71 23.58 15.87 0.71
CA TYR A 71 24.41 14.87 0.03
C TYR A 71 24.61 13.59 0.83
N THR A 72 24.55 13.66 2.15
CA THR A 72 24.74 12.51 3.04
C THR A 72 23.43 11.93 3.58
N ALA A 73 22.32 12.67 3.47
CA ALA A 73 21.00 12.28 3.95
C ALA A 73 20.45 11.03 3.26
N ASP A 74 20.57 10.93 1.93
CA ASP A 74 20.05 9.77 1.19
C ASP A 74 20.69 8.45 1.64
N ALA A 75 22.03 8.41 1.69
CA ALA A 75 22.77 7.27 2.19
C ALA A 75 22.40 6.93 3.65
N ARG A 76 22.09 7.96 4.44
CA ARG A 76 21.66 7.80 5.82
C ARG A 76 20.28 7.15 5.94
N PHE A 77 19.30 7.55 5.13
CA PHE A 77 17.98 6.93 5.11
C PHE A 77 18.02 5.48 4.61
N HIS A 78 18.88 5.19 3.62
CA HIS A 78 19.13 3.81 3.19
C HIS A 78 19.74 2.97 4.33
N GLU A 79 20.68 3.53 5.09
CA GLU A 79 21.24 2.86 6.27
C GLU A 79 20.17 2.62 7.34
N LEU A 80 19.34 3.62 7.67
CA LEU A 80 18.24 3.49 8.64
C LEU A 80 17.26 2.39 8.23
N THR A 81 16.86 2.36 6.96
CA THR A 81 16.02 1.28 6.42
C THR A 81 16.64 -0.09 6.66
N ARG A 82 17.94 -0.24 6.37
CA ARG A 82 18.65 -1.53 6.51
C ARG A 82 18.84 -1.98 7.96
N ILE A 83 19.10 -1.06 8.89
CA ILE A 83 19.45 -1.41 10.28
C ILE A 83 18.24 -1.37 11.23
N ILE A 84 17.14 -0.73 10.83
CA ILE A 84 15.90 -0.63 11.62
C ILE A 84 14.75 -1.35 10.92
N ALA A 85 14.28 -0.82 9.79
CA ALA A 85 13.02 -1.25 9.19
C ALA A 85 13.06 -2.71 8.67
N GLU A 86 14.12 -3.08 7.95
CA GLU A 86 14.27 -4.44 7.41
C GLU A 86 14.35 -5.54 8.50
N PRO A 87 15.13 -5.36 9.59
CA PRO A 87 15.04 -6.22 10.76
C PRO A 87 13.64 -6.37 11.37
N LEU A 88 12.87 -5.29 11.44
CA LEU A 88 11.50 -5.32 11.96
C LEU A 88 10.57 -6.11 11.02
N LYS A 89 10.68 -5.93 9.70
CA LYS A 89 9.94 -6.74 8.72
C LYS A 89 10.22 -8.25 8.90
N LYS A 90 11.49 -8.61 9.13
CA LYS A 90 11.89 -10.01 9.33
C LYS A 90 11.23 -10.64 10.57
N THR A 91 11.14 -9.88 11.66
CA THR A 91 10.63 -10.38 12.95
C THR A 91 9.11 -10.32 13.08
N ALA A 92 8.43 -9.59 12.19
CA ALA A 92 6.99 -9.37 12.22
C ALA A 92 6.16 -10.67 12.28
N ALA A 93 6.60 -11.73 11.61
CA ALA A 93 5.86 -13.00 11.58
C ALA A 93 6.14 -13.91 12.80
N THR A 94 7.31 -13.78 13.43
CA THR A 94 7.77 -14.67 14.51
C THR A 94 7.54 -14.08 15.89
N LEU A 95 7.67 -12.76 16.03
CA LEU A 95 7.51 -12.01 17.29
C LEU A 95 6.53 -10.82 17.13
N PRO A 96 5.29 -11.07 16.67
CA PRO A 96 4.42 -10.02 16.15
C PRO A 96 4.08 -8.91 17.16
N GLU A 97 3.79 -9.24 18.42
CA GLU A 97 3.43 -8.22 19.43
C GLU A 97 4.63 -7.34 19.82
N GLN A 98 5.82 -7.93 19.84
CA GLN A 98 7.05 -7.23 20.22
C GLN A 98 7.52 -6.33 19.07
N THR A 99 7.44 -6.83 17.83
CA THR A 99 7.68 -6.05 16.62
C THR A 99 6.67 -4.92 16.48
N GLU A 100 5.37 -5.16 16.70
CA GLU A 100 4.33 -4.13 16.70
C GLU A 100 4.70 -2.99 17.66
N GLY A 101 4.98 -3.31 18.94
CA GLY A 101 5.28 -2.31 19.95
C GLY A 101 6.55 -1.50 19.64
N LEU A 102 7.59 -2.15 19.12
CA LEU A 102 8.82 -1.45 18.75
C LEU A 102 8.64 -0.59 17.49
N CYS A 103 7.96 -1.10 16.45
CA CYS A 103 7.61 -0.32 15.27
C CYS A 103 6.80 0.92 15.65
N ALA A 104 5.74 0.76 16.45
CA ALA A 104 4.90 1.87 16.87
C ALA A 104 5.73 2.95 17.58
N LYS A 105 6.59 2.54 18.52
CA LYS A 105 7.50 3.48 19.22
C LYS A 105 8.40 4.26 18.26
N ILE A 106 8.94 3.60 17.24
CA ILE A 106 9.85 4.23 16.27
C ILE A 106 9.09 5.18 15.35
N ILE A 107 7.91 4.79 14.87
CA ILE A 107 7.07 5.59 13.97
C ILE A 107 6.60 6.86 14.68
N HIS A 108 6.05 6.76 15.90
CA HIS A 108 5.66 7.95 16.69
C HIS A 108 6.85 8.86 17.02
N GLY A 109 8.07 8.30 17.08
CA GLY A 109 9.31 9.04 17.30
C GLY A 109 10.07 9.38 16.02
N PHE A 110 9.45 9.24 14.84
CA PHE A 110 10.17 9.31 13.56
C PHE A 110 10.65 10.73 13.24
N GLU A 111 9.80 11.75 13.42
CA GLU A 111 10.19 13.16 13.24
C GLU A 111 11.45 13.49 14.04
N ARG A 112 11.49 13.08 15.32
CA ARG A 112 12.66 13.26 16.18
C ARG A 112 13.87 12.46 15.70
N LEU A 113 13.67 11.27 15.13
CA LEU A 113 14.75 10.44 14.59
C LEU A 113 15.42 11.13 13.40
N ILE A 114 14.66 11.89 12.61
CA ILE A 114 15.10 12.50 11.36
C ILE A 114 15.33 14.01 11.46
N GLU A 115 15.06 14.63 12.60
CA GLU A 115 15.14 16.09 12.84
C GLU A 115 16.47 16.71 12.36
N ASN A 116 17.57 15.98 12.50
CA ASN A 116 18.91 16.42 12.11
C ASN A 116 19.35 15.90 10.73
N ILE A 117 18.44 15.41 9.90
CA ILE A 117 18.71 14.86 8.57
C ILE A 117 17.93 15.66 7.54
N ASP A 118 18.60 16.16 6.52
CA ASP A 118 17.93 16.85 5.41
C ASP A 118 16.94 15.92 4.70
N SER A 119 15.64 16.18 4.91
CA SER A 119 14.53 15.38 4.39
C SER A 119 14.03 15.86 3.01
N SER A 120 14.61 16.93 2.44
CA SER A 120 14.15 17.55 1.20
C SER A 120 14.23 16.62 -0.02
N SER A 121 15.12 15.63 0.01
CA SER A 121 15.25 14.61 -1.05
C SER A 121 14.05 13.66 -1.15
N GLY A 122 13.20 13.59 -0.11
CA GLY A 122 12.09 12.62 -0.04
C GLY A 122 12.52 11.19 0.30
N SER A 123 13.81 10.90 0.39
CA SER A 123 14.35 9.54 0.64
C SER A 123 13.91 8.95 1.99
N TRP A 124 13.53 9.80 2.93
CA TRP A 124 12.94 9.40 4.21
C TRP A 124 11.64 8.62 4.06
N MET A 125 10.85 8.89 3.00
CA MET A 125 9.56 8.25 2.74
C MET A 125 9.70 6.74 2.57
N THR A 126 10.80 6.27 1.95
CA THR A 126 11.09 4.84 1.79
C THR A 126 11.35 4.18 3.15
N CYS A 127 12.07 4.87 4.03
CA CYS A 127 12.33 4.38 5.39
C CYS A 127 11.03 4.32 6.20
N TYR A 128 10.25 5.41 6.19
CA TYR A 128 8.98 5.50 6.91
C TYR A 128 7.96 4.48 6.40
N SER A 129 7.79 4.36 5.08
CA SER A 129 6.89 3.35 4.47
C SER A 129 7.31 1.93 4.85
N SER A 130 8.62 1.66 4.92
CA SER A 130 9.12 0.35 5.35
C SER A 130 8.83 0.05 6.82
N LEU A 131 8.80 1.07 7.69
CA LEU A 131 8.40 0.91 9.09
C LEU A 131 6.90 0.63 9.22
N ILE A 132 6.08 1.34 8.46
CA ILE A 132 4.63 1.12 8.38
C ILE A 132 4.32 -0.29 7.87
N GLU A 133 5.00 -0.74 6.81
CA GLU A 133 4.86 -2.10 6.29
C GLU A 133 5.21 -3.15 7.35
N ALA A 134 6.32 -2.94 8.09
CA ALA A 134 6.71 -3.83 9.18
C ALA A 134 5.65 -3.86 10.29
N TRP A 135 5.09 -2.70 10.66
CA TRP A 135 4.06 -2.59 11.68
C TRP A 135 2.77 -3.30 11.28
N ILE A 136 2.26 -3.04 10.06
CA ILE A 136 1.05 -3.70 9.53
C ILE A 136 1.27 -5.21 9.45
N SER A 137 2.43 -5.65 8.98
CA SER A 137 2.77 -7.08 8.91
C SER A 137 2.75 -7.73 10.28
N ALA A 138 3.27 -7.05 11.30
CA ALA A 138 3.33 -7.55 12.67
C ALA A 138 1.92 -7.62 13.30
N VAL A 139 1.09 -6.61 13.07
CA VAL A 139 -0.31 -6.59 13.51
C VAL A 139 -1.12 -7.69 12.82
N ALA A 140 -0.98 -7.84 11.51
CA ALA A 140 -1.66 -8.87 10.73
C ALA A 140 -1.23 -10.31 11.09
N ALA A 141 0.01 -10.49 11.56
CA ALA A 141 0.53 -11.78 11.99
C ALA A 141 -0.04 -12.26 13.35
N GLN A 142 -0.75 -11.41 14.10
CA GLN A 142 -1.38 -11.77 15.38
C GLN A 142 -2.69 -12.56 15.19
N LYS A 143 -2.59 -13.73 14.55
CA LYS A 143 -3.75 -14.55 14.12
C LYS A 143 -4.66 -15.03 15.26
N ASN A 144 -4.18 -15.00 16.50
CA ASN A 144 -4.97 -15.35 17.69
C ASN A 144 -5.89 -14.23 18.15
N SER A 145 -5.70 -13.00 17.65
CA SER A 145 -6.53 -11.86 17.98
C SER A 145 -7.79 -11.83 17.12
N PRO A 146 -8.97 -11.52 17.69
CA PRO A 146 -10.19 -11.33 16.90
C PRO A 146 -10.03 -10.20 15.87
N PRO A 147 -10.69 -10.28 14.69
CA PRO A 147 -10.61 -9.23 13.68
C PRO A 147 -10.96 -7.82 14.18
N ALA A 148 -11.92 -7.72 15.12
CA ALA A 148 -12.30 -6.46 15.73
C ALA A 148 -11.19 -5.82 16.58
N VAL A 149 -10.36 -6.64 17.25
CA VAL A 149 -9.21 -6.17 18.04
C VAL A 149 -8.11 -5.66 17.12
N ILE A 150 -7.83 -6.38 16.04
CA ILE A 150 -6.87 -5.95 15.01
C ILE A 150 -7.33 -4.65 14.35
N ALA A 151 -8.61 -4.56 13.99
CA ALA A 151 -9.19 -3.36 13.42
C ALA A 151 -9.07 -2.15 14.36
N GLU A 152 -9.35 -2.34 15.65
CA GLU A 152 -9.21 -1.29 16.66
C GLU A 152 -7.77 -0.80 16.79
N LYS A 153 -6.79 -1.70 16.81
CA LYS A 153 -5.36 -1.32 16.78
C LYS A 153 -5.02 -0.49 15.55
N MET A 154 -5.45 -0.94 14.37
CA MET A 154 -5.19 -0.25 13.10
C MET A 154 -5.79 1.16 13.08
N VAL A 155 -7.08 1.28 13.43
CA VAL A 155 -7.76 2.58 13.46
C VAL A 155 -7.08 3.51 14.46
N ASN A 156 -6.88 3.07 15.71
CA ASN A 156 -6.27 3.92 16.74
C ASN A 156 -4.84 4.34 16.41
N PHE A 157 -4.10 3.49 15.70
CA PHE A 157 -2.76 3.83 15.23
C PHE A 157 -2.81 4.91 14.13
N PHE A 158 -3.72 4.79 13.17
CA PHE A 158 -3.80 5.72 12.04
C PHE A 158 -4.51 7.04 12.34
N ASP A 159 -5.37 7.11 13.36
CA ASP A 159 -6.01 8.37 13.81
C ASP A 159 -4.99 9.50 14.10
N GLY A 160 -3.74 9.13 14.45
CA GLY A 160 -2.66 10.08 14.74
C GLY A 160 -1.61 10.24 13.64
N GLU A 161 -1.73 9.52 12.52
CA GLU A 161 -0.65 9.42 11.53
C GLU A 161 -0.93 10.23 10.26
N PHE A 162 -0.18 11.33 10.10
CA PHE A 162 -0.36 12.27 9.01
C PHE A 162 0.03 11.72 7.63
N TYR A 163 1.00 10.80 7.60
CA TYR A 163 1.56 10.28 6.35
C TYR A 163 0.84 9.03 5.83
N PHE A 164 -0.21 8.57 6.52
CA PHE A 164 -0.92 7.34 6.17
C PHE A 164 -2.39 7.58 5.87
N GLY A 165 -2.81 7.27 4.63
CA GLY A 165 -4.22 7.29 4.22
C GLY A 165 -4.78 5.88 4.00
N ALA A 166 -6.10 5.72 4.16
CA ALA A 166 -6.80 4.44 4.00
C ALA A 166 -6.54 3.75 2.63
N GLY A 167 -6.32 4.53 1.57
CA GLY A 167 -5.95 4.01 0.24
C GLY A 167 -4.69 3.13 0.23
N MET A 168 -3.75 3.34 1.17
CA MET A 168 -2.56 2.52 1.31
C MET A 168 -2.84 1.11 1.83
N LEU A 169 -4.01 0.86 2.43
CA LEU A 169 -4.43 -0.49 2.86
C LEU A 169 -4.68 -1.43 1.70
N LYS A 170 -4.84 -0.91 0.47
CA LYS A 170 -5.05 -1.72 -0.73
C LYS A 170 -3.96 -2.78 -0.93
N GLN A 171 -2.69 -2.44 -0.70
CA GLN A 171 -1.58 -3.38 -0.84
C GLN A 171 -1.53 -4.44 0.27
N TYR A 172 -2.20 -4.18 1.39
CA TYR A 172 -2.23 -5.07 2.57
C TYR A 172 -3.52 -5.89 2.68
N ARG A 173 -4.44 -5.77 1.71
CA ARG A 173 -5.76 -6.41 1.73
C ARG A 173 -5.68 -7.92 2.01
N THR A 174 -4.78 -8.62 1.32
CA THR A 174 -4.62 -10.08 1.47
C THR A 174 -4.08 -10.46 2.85
N GLN A 175 -3.22 -9.63 3.44
CA GLN A 175 -2.61 -9.91 4.74
C GLN A 175 -3.60 -9.67 5.88
N LEU A 176 -4.37 -8.57 5.82
CA LEU A 176 -5.35 -8.20 6.83
C LEU A 176 -6.63 -9.04 6.75
N GLY A 177 -7.03 -9.42 5.54
CA GLY A 177 -8.28 -10.14 5.29
C GLY A 177 -9.53 -9.23 5.35
N ASN A 178 -10.59 -9.67 4.67
CA ASN A 178 -11.81 -8.87 4.53
C ASN A 178 -12.52 -8.61 5.88
N ASP A 179 -12.41 -9.51 6.86
CA ASP A 179 -13.11 -9.36 8.14
C ASP A 179 -12.50 -8.25 9.01
N VAL A 180 -11.17 -8.10 9.00
CA VAL A 180 -10.48 -6.99 9.65
C VAL A 180 -10.85 -5.68 8.95
N LEU A 181 -10.76 -5.63 7.63
CA LEU A 181 -11.11 -4.43 6.85
C LEU A 181 -12.57 -4.01 7.04
N ARG A 182 -13.49 -4.98 7.13
CA ARG A 182 -14.90 -4.71 7.44
C ARG A 182 -15.08 -4.14 8.84
N ALA A 183 -14.39 -4.70 9.84
CA ALA A 183 -14.42 -4.16 11.20
C ALA A 183 -13.80 -2.75 11.28
N MET A 184 -12.72 -2.47 10.53
CA MET A 184 -12.14 -1.13 10.43
C MET A 184 -13.14 -0.14 9.82
N ARG A 185 -13.80 -0.51 8.72
CA ARG A 185 -14.85 0.30 8.10
C ARG A 185 -15.95 0.64 9.09
N ASP A 186 -16.47 -0.35 9.80
CA ASP A 186 -17.56 -0.15 10.75
C ASP A 186 -17.17 0.80 11.89
N ARG A 187 -15.90 0.76 12.32
CA ARG A 187 -15.33 1.72 13.30
C ARG A 187 -15.26 3.14 12.74
N TYR A 188 -14.71 3.33 11.54
CA TYR A 188 -14.66 4.65 10.88
C TYR A 188 -16.06 5.22 10.68
N TYR A 189 -17.01 4.39 10.26
CA TYR A 189 -18.40 4.77 10.13
C TYR A 189 -19.03 5.23 11.46
N GLN A 190 -18.76 4.52 12.56
CA GLN A 190 -19.22 4.93 13.90
C GLN A 190 -18.64 6.28 14.35
N LYS A 191 -17.42 6.61 13.93
CA LYS A 191 -16.77 7.90 14.18
C LYS A 191 -17.23 9.02 13.24
N GLN A 192 -18.11 8.73 12.28
CA GLN A 192 -18.52 9.64 11.20
C GLN A 192 -17.37 10.04 10.26
N GLU A 193 -16.32 9.21 10.19
CA GLU A 193 -15.23 9.31 9.24
C GLU A 193 -15.64 8.60 7.95
N PHE A 194 -16.56 9.25 7.22
CA PHE A 194 -17.23 8.64 6.06
C PHE A 194 -16.28 8.40 4.89
N GLN A 195 -15.24 9.21 4.74
CA GLN A 195 -14.28 9.05 3.65
C GLN A 195 -13.53 7.72 3.76
N GLU A 196 -12.96 7.45 4.93
CA GLU A 196 -12.25 6.21 5.24
C GLU A 196 -13.19 5.00 5.18
N ALA A 197 -14.42 5.14 5.68
CA ALA A 197 -15.42 4.08 5.61
C ALA A 197 -15.80 3.74 4.16
N VAL A 198 -15.99 4.72 3.29
CA VAL A 198 -16.30 4.48 1.87
C VAL A 198 -15.08 3.91 1.14
N ASP A 199 -13.87 4.42 1.38
CA ASP A 199 -12.63 3.89 0.81
C ASP A 199 -12.42 2.40 1.15
N LEU A 200 -12.63 2.03 2.41
CA LEU A 200 -12.56 0.63 2.84
C LEU A 200 -13.68 -0.22 2.22
N SER A 201 -14.87 0.33 2.04
CA SER A 201 -16.00 -0.36 1.40
C SER A 201 -15.72 -0.65 -0.08
N LEU A 202 -15.12 0.30 -0.77
CA LEU A 202 -14.62 0.11 -2.14
C LEU A 202 -13.54 -0.97 -2.18
N LEU A 203 -12.61 -0.95 -1.22
CA LEU A 203 -11.53 -1.93 -1.15
C LEU A 203 -12.03 -3.36 -0.95
N ILE A 204 -13.04 -3.57 -0.10
CA ILE A 204 -13.63 -4.90 0.14
C ILE A 204 -14.77 -5.26 -0.81
N ALA A 205 -15.14 -4.36 -1.72
CA ALA A 205 -16.26 -4.48 -2.66
C ALA A 205 -17.63 -4.75 -1.96
N ASP A 206 -17.92 -4.04 -0.86
CA ASP A 206 -19.23 -4.16 -0.19
C ASP A 206 -20.27 -3.24 -0.87
N VAL A 207 -20.89 -3.76 -1.93
CA VAL A 207 -21.90 -3.05 -2.72
C VAL A 207 -23.10 -2.60 -1.88
N ASN A 208 -23.53 -3.39 -0.90
CA ASN A 208 -24.68 -3.06 -0.06
C ASN A 208 -24.38 -1.85 0.84
N PHE A 209 -23.17 -1.80 1.41
CA PHE A 209 -22.74 -0.63 2.18
C PHE A 209 -22.69 0.62 1.27
N LEU A 210 -22.09 0.49 0.08
CA LEU A 210 -21.94 1.60 -0.87
C LEU A 210 -23.28 2.14 -1.35
N GLU A 211 -24.25 1.28 -1.67
CA GLU A 211 -25.61 1.67 -2.05
C GLU A 211 -26.28 2.50 -0.94
N ARG A 212 -26.18 2.05 0.31
CA ARG A 212 -26.68 2.80 1.47
C ARG A 212 -25.96 4.14 1.63
N ALA A 213 -24.63 4.16 1.50
CA ALA A 213 -23.83 5.37 1.67
C ALA A 213 -24.17 6.44 0.62
N VAL A 214 -24.39 6.05 -0.64
CA VAL A 214 -24.87 6.98 -1.69
C VAL A 214 -26.25 7.56 -1.34
N ASN A 215 -27.17 6.70 -0.87
CA ASN A 215 -28.53 7.12 -0.51
C ASN A 215 -28.56 8.08 0.68
N ASN A 216 -27.57 7.99 1.57
CA ASN A 216 -27.41 8.87 2.73
C ASN A 216 -26.55 10.12 2.45
N ASP A 217 -26.08 10.31 1.22
CA ASP A 217 -25.17 11.41 0.84
C ASP A 217 -23.81 11.38 1.59
N GLU A 218 -23.30 10.18 1.87
CA GLU A 218 -22.05 9.96 2.63
C GLU A 218 -20.81 9.88 1.70
N PHE A 219 -20.95 10.16 0.41
CA PHE A 219 -19.83 10.14 -0.54
C PHE A 219 -19.08 11.48 -0.55
N CYS A 220 -17.89 11.51 0.05
CA CYS A 220 -17.09 12.73 0.22
C CYS A 220 -16.27 13.17 -1.01
N SER A 221 -16.09 12.33 -2.04
CA SER A 221 -15.25 12.65 -3.20
C SER A 221 -15.76 12.04 -4.50
N SER A 222 -15.42 12.65 -5.64
CA SER A 222 -15.71 12.10 -6.98
C SER A 222 -15.10 10.71 -7.20
N GLN A 223 -13.96 10.45 -6.56
CA GLN A 223 -13.30 9.14 -6.61
C GLN A 223 -14.16 8.03 -5.99
N HIS A 224 -15.01 8.34 -5.00
CA HIS A 224 -15.94 7.35 -4.46
C HIS A 224 -16.99 6.92 -5.49
N TYR A 225 -17.55 7.89 -6.24
CA TYR A 225 -18.51 7.62 -7.31
C TYR A 225 -17.88 6.80 -8.43
N PHE A 226 -16.69 7.15 -8.89
CA PHE A 226 -15.97 6.38 -9.91
C PHE A 226 -15.61 4.97 -9.44
N GLY A 227 -15.13 4.84 -8.19
CA GLY A 227 -14.83 3.55 -7.59
C GLY A 227 -16.05 2.65 -7.53
N TYR A 228 -17.19 3.17 -7.09
CA TYR A 228 -18.43 2.40 -6.97
C TYR A 228 -19.03 2.08 -8.35
N ALA A 229 -18.98 3.01 -9.31
CA ALA A 229 -19.40 2.76 -10.69
C ALA A 229 -18.61 1.61 -11.34
N ARG A 230 -17.28 1.55 -11.11
CA ARG A 230 -16.43 0.43 -11.57
C ARG A 230 -16.90 -0.90 -10.99
N LEU A 231 -17.16 -0.96 -9.68
CA LEU A 231 -17.70 -2.17 -9.04
C LEU A 231 -19.06 -2.58 -9.63
N LEU A 232 -19.97 -1.64 -9.86
CA LEU A 232 -21.27 -1.92 -10.48
C LEU A 232 -21.14 -2.47 -11.90
N ILE A 233 -20.17 -1.98 -12.69
CA ILE A 233 -19.88 -2.51 -14.02
C ILE A 233 -19.34 -3.95 -13.91
N ASP A 234 -18.44 -4.21 -12.96
CA ASP A 234 -17.89 -5.55 -12.72
C ASP A 234 -19.00 -6.54 -12.33
N GLU A 235 -19.98 -6.09 -11.54
CA GLU A 235 -21.20 -6.84 -11.16
C GLU A 235 -22.29 -6.89 -12.25
N VAL A 236 -21.97 -6.46 -13.48
CA VAL A 236 -22.89 -6.47 -14.64
C VAL A 236 -24.16 -5.62 -14.41
N GLN A 237 -24.03 -4.51 -13.68
CA GLN A 237 -25.09 -3.51 -13.44
C GLN A 237 -24.75 -2.14 -14.06
N PRO A 238 -24.50 -2.06 -15.39
CA PRO A 238 -24.05 -0.83 -16.04
C PRO A 238 -25.07 0.31 -15.98
N GLU A 239 -26.37 0.00 -15.91
CA GLU A 239 -27.41 1.03 -15.79
C GLU A 239 -27.39 1.71 -14.42
N LYS A 240 -27.13 0.96 -13.34
CA LYS A 240 -26.92 1.54 -12.01
C LYS A 240 -25.65 2.37 -11.96
N ALA A 241 -24.58 1.91 -12.61
CA ALA A 241 -23.33 2.66 -12.70
C ALA A 241 -23.53 4.01 -13.40
N LEU A 242 -24.30 4.05 -14.48
CA LEU A 242 -24.61 5.30 -15.18
C LEU A 242 -25.43 6.25 -14.31
N ALA A 243 -26.52 5.76 -13.70
CA ALA A 243 -27.36 6.57 -12.82
C ALA A 243 -26.55 7.17 -11.66
N LEU A 244 -25.57 6.44 -11.13
CA LEU A 244 -24.64 6.93 -10.11
C LEU A 244 -23.74 8.07 -10.63
N LEU A 245 -23.24 7.99 -11.86
CA LEU A 245 -22.39 9.03 -12.45
C LEU A 245 -23.20 10.28 -12.82
N GLU A 246 -24.43 10.12 -13.33
CA GLU A 246 -25.37 11.22 -13.58
C GLU A 246 -25.75 11.92 -12.25
N LEU A 247 -25.93 11.15 -11.18
CA LEU A 247 -26.14 11.68 -9.83
C LEU A 247 -24.95 12.51 -9.34
N MET A 248 -23.72 12.03 -9.57
CA MET A 248 -22.51 12.77 -9.24
C MET A 248 -22.47 14.11 -9.99
N GLU A 249 -22.68 14.08 -11.31
CA GLU A 249 -22.67 15.27 -12.16
C GLU A 249 -23.73 16.30 -11.73
N ALA A 250 -24.92 15.84 -11.36
CA ALA A 250 -25.98 16.70 -10.84
C ALA A 250 -25.67 17.30 -9.45
N ARG A 251 -24.79 16.67 -8.66
CA ARG A 251 -24.38 17.11 -7.31
C ARG A 251 -23.09 17.94 -7.31
N SER A 252 -22.27 17.85 -8.35
CA SER A 252 -20.99 18.53 -8.43
C SER A 252 -21.08 19.84 -9.23
N ASP A 253 -20.69 20.97 -8.62
CA ASP A 253 -20.33 22.21 -9.34
C ASP A 253 -19.00 22.07 -10.12
N VAL A 254 -18.39 20.88 -10.10
CA VAL A 254 -17.04 20.59 -10.58
C VAL A 254 -17.15 19.79 -11.87
N THR A 255 -16.74 20.40 -12.99
CA THR A 255 -16.47 19.69 -14.25
C THR A 255 -15.57 18.48 -13.97
N PRO A 256 -15.89 17.28 -14.49
CA PRO A 256 -15.15 16.07 -14.19
C PRO A 256 -13.65 16.27 -14.46
N VAL A 257 -12.83 16.21 -13.41
CA VAL A 257 -11.38 16.44 -13.50
C VAL A 257 -10.67 15.30 -14.26
N ASP A 258 -11.33 14.15 -14.41
CA ASP A 258 -10.83 12.97 -15.13
C ASP A 258 -11.75 12.58 -16.30
N ASP A 259 -11.74 13.40 -17.37
CA ASP A 259 -12.42 13.10 -18.65
C ASP A 259 -12.13 11.68 -19.16
N ILE A 260 -10.92 11.16 -18.87
CA ILE A 260 -10.47 9.83 -19.28
C ILE A 260 -11.26 8.71 -18.58
N ILE A 261 -11.55 8.83 -17.28
CA ILE A 261 -12.31 7.82 -16.53
C ILE A 261 -13.76 7.85 -16.96
N TRP A 262 -14.31 9.05 -17.19
CA TRP A 262 -15.66 9.22 -17.69
C TRP A 262 -15.81 8.59 -19.10
N LEU A 263 -14.86 8.85 -19.99
CA LEU A 263 -14.78 8.24 -21.32
C LEU A 263 -14.59 6.72 -21.26
N GLU A 264 -13.74 6.20 -20.38
CA GLU A 264 -13.53 4.75 -20.18
C GLU A 264 -14.84 4.05 -19.78
N LEU A 265 -15.56 4.60 -18.81
CA LEU A 265 -16.81 4.03 -18.31
C LEU A 265 -17.92 4.12 -19.37
N PHE A 266 -17.97 5.23 -20.12
CA PHE A 266 -18.91 5.43 -21.22
C PHE A 266 -18.64 4.50 -22.42
N ILE A 267 -17.37 4.27 -22.77
CA ILE A 267 -16.97 3.33 -23.82
C ILE A 267 -17.27 1.88 -23.38
N THR A 268 -17.02 1.54 -22.11
CA THR A 268 -17.31 0.21 -21.55
C THR A 268 -18.81 -0.11 -21.61
N ARG A 269 -19.68 0.87 -21.31
CA ARG A 269 -21.13 0.79 -21.55
C ARG A 269 -21.44 0.47 -23.00
N SER A 270 -20.89 1.25 -23.93
CA SER A 270 -21.18 1.14 -25.37
C SER A 270 -20.81 -0.25 -25.93
N LEU A 271 -19.69 -0.81 -25.48
CA LEU A 271 -19.22 -2.13 -25.89
C LEU A 271 -20.05 -3.27 -25.28
N ARG A 272 -20.43 -3.20 -23.99
CA ARG A 272 -21.23 -4.25 -23.34
C ARG A 272 -22.70 -4.23 -23.79
N MET A 273 -23.29 -3.07 -24.02
CA MET A 273 -24.62 -2.93 -24.62
C MET A 273 -24.66 -3.49 -26.05
N ALA A 274 -23.62 -3.25 -26.85
CA ALA A 274 -23.48 -3.85 -28.19
C ALA A 274 -23.26 -5.37 -28.16
N GLY A 275 -22.58 -5.89 -27.12
CA GLY A 275 -22.41 -7.33 -26.89
C GLY A 275 -23.69 -8.05 -26.46
N VAL A 276 -24.51 -7.42 -25.62
CA VAL A 276 -25.83 -7.93 -25.20
C VAL A 276 -26.82 -7.89 -26.37
N ALA A 277 -26.77 -6.85 -27.22
CA ALA A 277 -27.60 -6.75 -28.43
C ALA A 277 -27.28 -7.87 -29.45
N LYS A 278 -26.02 -8.28 -29.59
CA LYS A 278 -25.61 -9.41 -30.47
C LYS A 278 -26.13 -10.78 -30.02
N ARG A 279 -26.48 -10.96 -28.73
CA ARG A 279 -27.09 -12.21 -28.24
C ARG A 279 -28.59 -12.31 -28.52
N TRP A 280 -29.23 -11.22 -28.97
CA TRP A 280 -30.67 -11.13 -29.17
C TRP A 280 -31.11 -10.79 -30.61
N THR A 281 -30.21 -10.75 -31.59
CA THR A 281 -30.60 -10.66 -33.00
C THR A 281 -30.93 -12.06 -33.55
N LYS A 282 -32.22 -12.44 -33.52
CA LYS A 282 -32.75 -13.47 -34.43
C LYS A 282 -32.49 -13.05 -35.89
N PRO A 283 -32.17 -13.97 -36.81
CA PRO A 283 -31.93 -13.65 -38.20
C PRO A 283 -33.26 -13.28 -38.85
N GLY A 284 -33.43 -12.02 -39.29
CA GLY A 284 -34.59 -11.68 -40.13
C GLY A 284 -35.10 -10.25 -40.20
N THR A 285 -34.50 -9.23 -39.57
CA THR A 285 -34.98 -7.83 -39.72
C THR A 285 -33.85 -6.82 -39.89
N PRO A 286 -34.08 -5.73 -40.64
CA PRO A 286 -33.02 -4.95 -41.29
C PRO A 286 -32.23 -4.09 -40.30
N SER A 287 -30.94 -3.94 -40.61
CA SER A 287 -29.96 -3.18 -39.85
C SER A 287 -30.37 -1.73 -39.62
N ALA A 288 -30.56 -1.34 -38.36
CA ALA A 288 -30.44 0.05 -37.96
C ALA A 288 -28.94 0.36 -37.76
N THR A 289 -28.37 1.12 -38.69
CA THR A 289 -27.03 1.68 -38.65
C THR A 289 -26.79 2.45 -37.33
N PRO A 290 -25.65 2.29 -36.63
CA PRO A 290 -25.37 3.09 -35.45
C PRO A 290 -24.89 4.48 -35.88
N VAL A 291 -25.41 5.50 -35.22
CA VAL A 291 -24.88 6.86 -35.25
C VAL A 291 -23.52 6.85 -34.54
N ILE A 292 -22.48 6.50 -35.29
CA ILE A 292 -21.07 6.81 -34.98
C ILE A 292 -20.63 7.76 -36.09
N ARG A 293 -20.88 9.05 -35.89
CA ARG A 293 -20.26 10.13 -36.67
C ARG A 293 -20.13 11.37 -35.78
N ALA A 294 -19.03 11.41 -35.02
CA ALA A 294 -18.31 12.64 -34.73
C ALA A 294 -16.90 12.25 -34.26
N PHE A 295 -15.88 12.95 -34.77
CA PHE A 295 -14.44 12.76 -34.52
C PHE A 295 -13.71 11.73 -35.38
N THR A 296 -13.91 11.85 -36.70
CA THR A 296 -12.74 11.86 -37.60
C THR A 296 -12.78 13.16 -38.40
N GLY A 297 -11.92 14.09 -38.01
CA GLY A 297 -11.69 15.35 -38.71
C GLY A 297 -10.29 15.84 -38.41
N CYS A 298 -9.31 15.30 -39.11
CA CYS A 298 -7.97 15.89 -39.22
C CYS A 298 -8.08 17.27 -39.86
N THR A 299 -7.43 18.26 -39.26
CA THR A 299 -6.25 19.00 -39.77
C THR A 299 -5.59 19.71 -38.60
#